data_AF-A0AAW0KJD1-F1
#
_entry.id   AF-A0AAW0KJD1-F1
#
_cell.length_a   1.000
_cell.length_b   1.000
_cell.length_c   1.000
_cell.angle_alpha   90.00
_cell.angle_beta   90.00
_cell.angle_gamma   90.00
#
_symmetry.space_group_name_H-M   'P 1'
#
loop_
_entity.id
_entity.type
_entity.pdbx_description
1 polymer ?
#
loop_
_entity_poly.entity_id
_entity_poly.type
_entity_poly.pdbx_seq_one_letter_code
_entity_poly.pdbx_strand_id
1 'polypeptide(L)'
;SYPSMTDCLKSGLYKWAGEAHNFSKEGPYIELVTSPNNPDGTARHSVVNRNKGTLLHDLAYYWPQYTPISSPADHELMLFTVSKSTGHAGMRIGMTKFVELNTIGVSKDSQIRAAKVLKAISDTYEHVDDSEVGETFFDFSYHNMAERWKLLREAVEHSGIGGKHFGVGPKYVRISMLDRDENFIRFVKRLSTIR
;
A
#
# COMPACT_ATOMS: atom_id res chain seq x y z
N SER A 1 -4.33 10.79 6.14
CA SER A 1 -3.10 10.18 6.70
C SER A 1 -3.39 9.77 8.14
N TYR A 2 -2.54 8.97 8.79
CA TYR A 2 -2.77 8.57 10.17
C TYR A 2 -2.92 9.76 11.15
N PRO A 3 -2.08 10.82 11.11
CA PRO A 3 -2.25 11.97 11.99
C PRO A 3 -3.65 12.58 11.90
N SER A 4 -4.14 12.84 10.68
CA SER A 4 -5.46 13.43 10.47
C SER A 4 -6.59 12.55 11.01
N MET A 5 -6.50 11.22 10.89
CA MET A 5 -7.52 10.31 11.41
C MET A 5 -7.50 10.25 12.94
N THR A 6 -6.30 10.16 13.52
CA THR A 6 -6.10 10.15 14.98
C THR A 6 -6.62 11.45 15.61
N ASP A 7 -6.30 12.59 15.01
CA ASP A 7 -6.72 13.91 15.51
C ASP A 7 -8.22 14.17 15.27
N CYS A 8 -8.79 13.65 14.19
CA CYS A 8 -10.22 13.79 13.89
C CYS A 8 -11.10 13.10 14.92
N LEU A 9 -10.72 11.90 15.36
CA LEU A 9 -11.49 11.12 16.33
C LEU A 9 -11.54 11.76 17.72
N LYS A 10 -10.59 12.67 18.04
CA LYS A 10 -10.49 13.42 19.32
C LYS A 10 -10.76 12.55 20.56
N SER A 11 -10.32 11.30 20.53
CA SER A 11 -10.55 10.39 21.64
C SER A 11 -9.77 10.85 22.88
N GLY A 12 -10.33 10.67 24.07
CA GLY A 12 -9.57 10.85 25.32
C GLY A 12 -8.58 9.71 25.60
N LEU A 13 -8.56 8.66 24.77
CA LEU A 13 -7.83 7.41 25.00
C LEU A 13 -6.45 7.38 24.35
N TYR A 14 -6.30 8.03 23.19
CA TYR A 14 -5.05 8.09 22.44
C TYR A 14 -4.89 9.44 21.74
N LYS A 15 -3.64 9.83 21.46
CA LYS A 15 -3.28 11.08 20.77
C LYS A 15 -2.11 10.84 19.82
N TRP A 16 -2.08 11.58 18.72
CA TRP A 16 -0.95 11.53 17.79
C TRP A 16 0.31 12.01 18.51
N ALA A 17 1.36 11.18 18.51
CA ALA A 17 2.58 11.44 19.27
C ALA A 17 3.76 11.92 18.42
N GLY A 18 3.61 11.97 17.10
CA GLY A 18 4.67 12.38 16.16
C GLY A 18 5.34 11.20 15.47
N GLU A 19 6.50 11.46 14.89
CA GLU A 19 7.29 10.47 14.16
C GLU A 19 7.94 9.44 15.09
N ALA A 20 7.87 8.16 14.70
CA ALA A 20 8.41 7.05 15.48
C ALA A 20 9.93 7.19 15.74
N HIS A 21 10.70 7.66 14.75
CA HIS A 21 12.15 7.88 14.89
C HIS A 21 12.52 8.86 16.01
N ASN A 22 11.66 9.83 16.29
CA ASN A 22 11.88 10.87 17.30
C ASN A 22 11.08 10.60 18.58
N PHE A 23 10.47 9.42 18.72
CA PHE A 23 9.59 9.11 19.83
C PHE A 23 10.38 8.81 21.11
N SER A 24 10.24 9.70 22.10
CA SER A 24 10.97 9.63 23.37
C SER A 24 10.09 9.55 24.61
N LYS A 25 8.75 9.59 24.43
CA LYS A 25 7.80 9.63 25.55
C LYS A 25 7.77 8.30 26.29
N GLU A 26 7.57 8.37 27.61
CA GLU A 26 7.33 7.19 28.43
C GLU A 26 5.86 6.77 28.40
N GLY A 27 5.61 5.48 28.67
CA GLY A 27 4.28 4.89 28.70
C GLY A 27 3.94 4.04 27.47
N PRO A 28 2.71 3.50 27.41
CA PRO A 28 2.25 2.70 26.28
C PRO A 28 2.20 3.51 24.98
N TYR A 29 2.51 2.87 23.87
CA TYR A 29 2.46 3.48 22.54
C TYR A 29 1.94 2.49 21.50
N ILE A 30 1.42 3.04 20.41
CA ILE A 30 1.08 2.28 19.20
C ILE A 30 1.98 2.79 18.09
N GLU A 31 2.80 1.91 17.54
CA GLU A 31 3.63 2.21 16.37
C GLU A 31 2.96 1.68 15.11
N LEU A 32 2.85 2.56 14.10
CA LEU A 32 2.30 2.22 12.80
C LEU A 32 3.46 1.89 11.86
N VAL A 33 3.59 0.62 11.49
CA VAL A 33 4.65 0.14 10.60
C VAL A 33 4.05 -0.13 9.22
N THR A 34 4.23 0.79 8.28
CA THR A 34 3.75 0.61 6.90
C THR A 34 4.85 -0.03 6.05
N SER A 35 4.63 -1.25 5.56
CA SER A 35 5.63 -2.01 4.80
C SER A 35 4.96 -2.81 3.67
N PRO A 36 5.24 -2.52 2.39
CA PRO A 36 6.01 -1.40 1.87
C PRO A 36 5.44 -0.04 2.26
N ASN A 37 6.32 0.91 2.51
CA ASN A 37 5.97 2.24 2.97
C ASN A 37 5.32 3.09 1.87
N ASN A 38 4.45 4.00 2.27
CA ASN A 38 3.87 5.02 1.40
C ASN A 38 4.44 6.38 1.82
N PRO A 39 5.18 7.09 0.95
CA PRO A 39 5.11 7.00 -0.51
C PRO A 39 6.22 6.22 -1.23
N ASP A 40 7.30 5.82 -0.55
CA ASP A 40 8.57 5.44 -1.19
C ASP A 40 8.71 3.95 -1.55
N GLY A 41 7.76 3.10 -1.16
CA GLY A 41 7.79 1.66 -1.43
C GLY A 41 8.84 0.88 -0.64
N THR A 42 9.50 1.50 0.34
CA THR A 42 10.56 0.84 1.11
C THR A 42 9.99 -0.14 2.14
N ALA A 43 10.64 -1.29 2.32
CA ALA A 43 10.33 -2.16 3.43
C ALA A 43 10.66 -1.46 4.76
N ARG A 44 9.78 -1.57 5.76
CA ARG A 44 9.95 -0.95 7.07
C ARG A 44 9.82 -1.98 8.19
N HIS A 45 10.50 -1.71 9.28
CA HIS A 45 10.42 -2.41 10.55
C HIS A 45 10.14 -1.40 11.67
N SER A 46 9.74 -1.89 12.84
CA SER A 46 9.58 -1.05 14.04
C SER A 46 10.90 -0.38 14.39
N VAL A 47 10.84 0.91 14.73
CA VAL A 47 12.01 1.73 15.10
C VAL A 47 11.97 2.16 16.56
N VAL A 48 10.83 2.01 17.24
CA VAL A 48 10.70 2.36 18.66
C VAL A 48 11.16 1.19 19.51
N ASN A 49 12.39 1.26 20.01
CA ASN A 49 12.93 0.24 20.92
C ASN A 49 12.59 0.57 22.39
N ARG A 50 11.31 0.42 22.76
CA ARG A 50 10.82 0.66 24.14
C ARG A 50 9.81 -0.40 24.57
N ASN A 51 9.75 -0.65 25.87
CA ASN A 51 8.78 -1.57 26.47
C ASN A 51 7.34 -1.04 26.34
N LYS A 52 6.35 -1.95 26.33
CA LYS A 52 4.89 -1.64 26.28
C LYS A 52 4.39 -1.01 24.96
N GLY A 53 5.06 -1.31 23.85
CA GLY A 53 4.59 -0.97 22.51
C GLY A 53 3.62 -1.99 21.94
N THR A 54 2.61 -1.53 21.22
CA THR A 54 1.80 -2.36 20.31
C THR A 54 2.14 -1.97 18.88
N LEU A 55 2.53 -2.95 18.06
CA LEU A 55 2.87 -2.72 16.66
C LEU A 55 1.65 -3.00 15.79
N LEU A 56 1.31 -2.08 14.89
CA LEU A 56 0.30 -2.27 13.86
C LEU A 56 0.97 -2.24 12.49
N HIS A 57 1.04 -3.40 11.86
CA HIS A 57 1.66 -3.55 10.55
C HIS A 57 0.63 -3.27 9.46
N ASP A 58 0.77 -2.14 8.76
CA ASP A 58 -0.01 -1.86 7.55
C ASP A 58 0.71 -2.45 6.34
N LEU A 59 0.12 -3.54 5.84
CA LEU A 59 0.62 -4.35 4.74
C LEU A 59 -0.23 -4.14 3.48
N ALA A 60 -0.87 -2.97 3.33
CA ALA A 60 -1.73 -2.67 2.18
C ALA A 60 -1.01 -2.87 0.82
N TYR A 61 0.30 -2.59 0.76
CA TYR A 61 1.11 -2.75 -0.45
C TYR A 61 1.98 -4.03 -0.43
N TYR A 62 1.82 -4.94 0.55
CA TYR A 62 2.61 -6.17 0.62
C TYR A 62 2.06 -7.25 -0.33
N TRP A 63 2.15 -6.96 -1.63
CA TRP A 63 1.69 -7.82 -2.72
C TRP A 63 2.71 -7.82 -3.87
N PRO A 64 2.80 -8.89 -4.68
CA PRO A 64 3.88 -9.08 -5.66
C PRO A 64 4.04 -7.93 -6.67
N GLN A 65 2.96 -7.23 -7.02
CA GLN A 65 3.01 -6.09 -7.94
C GLN A 65 3.71 -4.85 -7.38
N TYR A 66 3.99 -4.80 -6.07
CA TYR A 66 4.67 -3.66 -5.43
C TYR A 66 6.01 -4.05 -4.82
N THR A 67 6.15 -5.27 -4.31
CA THR A 67 7.36 -5.74 -3.62
C THR A 67 7.53 -7.25 -3.80
N PRO A 68 8.78 -7.75 -3.89
CA PRO A 68 9.05 -9.18 -3.77
C PRO A 68 8.53 -9.72 -2.43
N ILE A 69 7.94 -10.92 -2.45
CA ILE A 69 7.50 -11.63 -1.26
C ILE A 69 8.62 -12.60 -0.85
N SER A 70 9.51 -12.15 0.04
CA SER A 70 10.66 -12.95 0.50
C SER A 70 10.26 -14.01 1.54
N SER A 71 9.20 -13.74 2.31
CA SER A 71 8.68 -14.63 3.33
C SER A 71 7.22 -14.28 3.67
N PRO A 72 6.44 -15.23 4.21
CA PRO A 72 5.15 -14.91 4.82
C PRO A 72 5.31 -13.84 5.91
N ALA A 73 4.42 -12.86 5.94
CA ALA A 73 4.37 -11.90 7.04
C ALA A 73 3.74 -12.57 8.27
N ASP A 74 4.40 -12.46 9.41
CA ASP A 74 3.99 -13.08 10.67
C ASP A 74 4.11 -12.06 11.81
N HIS A 75 3.10 -11.19 11.90
CA HIS A 75 3.01 -10.16 12.93
C HIS A 75 1.69 -10.29 13.69
N GLU A 76 1.69 -9.83 14.94
CA GLU A 76 0.53 -9.92 15.83
C GLU A 76 -0.70 -9.19 15.28
N LEU A 77 -0.50 -7.97 14.76
CA LEU A 77 -1.56 -7.16 14.16
C LEU A 77 -1.15 -6.74 12.75
N MET A 78 -1.83 -7.32 11.75
CA MET A 78 -1.62 -7.05 10.33
C MET A 78 -2.87 -6.46 9.69
N LEU A 79 -2.70 -5.45 8.86
CA LEU A 79 -3.76 -4.84 8.07
C LEU A 79 -3.52 -5.10 6.58
N PHE A 80 -4.52 -5.70 5.93
CA PHE A 80 -4.55 -5.86 4.48
C PHE A 80 -5.79 -5.18 3.90
N THR A 81 -5.75 -4.83 2.60
CA THR A 81 -6.92 -4.29 1.89
C THR A 81 -7.03 -4.80 0.47
N VAL A 82 -8.28 -5.06 0.06
CA VAL A 82 -8.64 -5.45 -1.32
C VAL A 82 -8.40 -4.30 -2.30
N SER A 83 -8.41 -3.06 -1.80
CA SER A 83 -8.22 -1.85 -2.59
C SER A 83 -6.88 -1.80 -3.32
N LYS A 84 -5.84 -2.34 -2.68
CA LYS A 84 -4.46 -2.29 -3.16
C LYS A 84 -3.99 -3.63 -3.70
N SER A 85 -4.59 -4.74 -3.28
CA SER A 85 -4.31 -6.06 -3.86
C SER A 85 -4.96 -6.25 -5.23
N THR A 86 -6.25 -5.92 -5.40
CA THR A 86 -7.00 -6.21 -6.64
C THR A 86 -7.61 -4.98 -7.31
N GLY A 87 -7.31 -3.78 -6.83
CA GLY A 87 -7.81 -2.52 -7.39
C GLY A 87 -9.26 -2.16 -7.03
N HIS A 88 -9.96 -2.98 -6.24
CA HIS A 88 -11.37 -2.78 -5.91
C HIS A 88 -11.60 -1.83 -4.71
N ALA A 89 -11.07 -0.61 -4.78
CA ALA A 89 -11.16 0.37 -3.69
C ALA A 89 -12.60 0.73 -3.28
N GLY A 90 -13.56 0.61 -4.21
CA GLY A 90 -14.98 0.85 -3.97
C GLY A 90 -15.67 -0.19 -3.08
N MET A 91 -15.07 -1.37 -2.88
CA MET A 91 -15.62 -2.39 -1.95
C MET A 91 -15.47 -2.00 -0.49
N ARG A 92 -14.55 -1.06 -0.17
CA ARG A 92 -14.27 -0.62 1.20
C ARG A 92 -13.99 -1.78 2.17
N ILE A 93 -13.31 -2.82 1.69
CA ILE A 93 -12.90 -3.98 2.50
C ILE A 93 -11.43 -3.87 2.90
N GLY A 94 -11.21 -3.92 4.21
CA GLY A 94 -9.94 -4.23 4.85
C GLY A 94 -10.10 -5.48 5.71
N MET A 95 -9.04 -6.29 5.83
CA MET A 95 -9.01 -7.44 6.72
C MET A 95 -8.53 -6.97 8.07
N THR A 96 -9.45 -6.69 8.99
CA THR A 96 -9.14 -6.30 10.38
C THR A 96 -10.14 -6.91 11.34
N LYS A 97 -9.70 -7.21 12.57
CA LYS A 97 -10.56 -7.74 13.64
C LYS A 97 -11.52 -6.69 14.23
N PHE A 98 -11.39 -5.41 13.86
CA PHE A 98 -12.08 -4.28 14.53
C PHE A 98 -13.38 -3.82 13.86
N VAL A 99 -13.79 -4.46 12.75
CA VAL A 99 -14.94 -4.04 11.93
C VAL A 99 -16.27 -4.08 12.70
N GLU A 100 -16.42 -4.96 13.69
CA GLU A 100 -17.69 -5.19 14.37
C GLU A 100 -18.17 -3.99 15.23
N LEU A 101 -17.26 -3.22 15.83
CA LEU A 101 -17.61 -2.21 16.84
C LEU A 101 -18.05 -0.86 16.25
N ASN A 102 -17.60 -0.49 15.05
CA ASN A 102 -17.88 0.84 14.47
C ASN A 102 -19.08 0.87 13.52
N THR A 103 -19.32 -0.20 12.76
CA THR A 103 -20.36 -0.22 11.71
C THR A 103 -21.27 -1.44 11.79
N ILE A 104 -21.22 -2.20 12.90
CA ILE A 104 -21.93 -3.49 13.03
C ILE A 104 -21.55 -4.42 11.85
N GLY A 105 -20.27 -4.43 11.48
CA GLY A 105 -19.77 -5.23 10.36
C GLY A 105 -19.52 -4.45 9.06
N VAL A 106 -19.11 -5.17 8.01
CA VAL A 106 -19.05 -4.67 6.62
C VAL A 106 -20.29 -5.16 5.85
N SER A 107 -20.72 -4.40 4.83
CA SER A 107 -21.73 -4.85 3.85
C SER A 107 -21.50 -6.30 3.39
N LYS A 108 -22.55 -7.13 3.47
CA LYS A 108 -22.51 -8.52 3.02
C LYS A 108 -22.27 -8.63 1.50
N ASP A 109 -22.82 -7.72 0.72
CA ASP A 109 -22.56 -7.65 -0.72
C ASP A 109 -21.09 -7.42 -1.02
N SER A 110 -20.46 -6.51 -0.27
CA SER A 110 -19.03 -6.25 -0.40
C SER A 110 -18.23 -7.51 -0.03
N GLN A 111 -18.59 -8.19 1.06
CA GLN A 111 -17.95 -9.43 1.50
C GLN A 111 -18.05 -10.52 0.42
N ILE A 112 -19.25 -10.78 -0.10
CA ILE A 112 -19.49 -11.79 -1.14
C ILE A 112 -18.73 -11.46 -2.42
N ARG A 113 -18.75 -10.19 -2.85
CA ARG A 113 -18.04 -9.78 -4.06
C ARG A 113 -16.53 -9.89 -3.90
N ALA A 114 -15.98 -9.48 -2.77
CA ALA A 114 -14.55 -9.67 -2.47
C ALA A 114 -14.18 -11.16 -2.42
N ALA A 115 -15.00 -12.00 -1.79
CA ALA A 115 -14.78 -13.45 -1.74
C ALA A 115 -14.75 -14.06 -3.15
N LYS A 116 -15.68 -13.67 -4.04
CA LYS A 116 -15.69 -14.14 -5.43
C LYS A 116 -14.45 -13.69 -6.21
N VAL A 117 -14.01 -12.44 -6.04
CA VAL A 117 -12.79 -11.93 -6.70
C VAL A 117 -11.55 -12.67 -6.19
N LEU A 118 -11.41 -12.81 -4.87
CA LEU A 118 -10.28 -13.54 -4.28
C LEU A 118 -10.28 -15.01 -4.67
N LYS A 119 -11.45 -15.64 -4.77
CA LYS A 119 -11.59 -17.00 -5.26
C LYS A 119 -11.11 -17.11 -6.71
N ALA A 120 -11.62 -16.26 -7.61
CA ALA A 120 -11.20 -16.28 -9.01
C ALA A 120 -9.68 -16.09 -9.16
N ILE A 121 -9.05 -15.25 -8.32
CA ILE A 121 -7.59 -15.10 -8.28
C ILE A 121 -6.92 -16.38 -7.78
N SER A 122 -7.38 -16.96 -6.66
CA SER A 122 -6.82 -18.19 -6.09
C SER A 122 -6.90 -19.36 -7.08
N ASP A 123 -8.05 -19.52 -7.74
CA ASP A 123 -8.29 -20.58 -8.74
C ASP A 123 -7.26 -20.50 -9.89
N THR A 124 -6.77 -19.29 -10.25
CA THR A 124 -5.71 -19.14 -11.28
C THR A 124 -4.36 -19.75 -10.90
N TYR A 125 -4.09 -19.94 -9.60
CA TYR A 125 -2.84 -20.56 -9.11
C TYR A 125 -2.96 -22.07 -8.89
N GLU A 126 -4.17 -22.63 -8.87
CA GLU A 126 -4.39 -24.07 -8.66
C GLU A 126 -4.32 -24.88 -9.96
N HIS A 127 -4.42 -24.21 -11.12
CA HIS A 127 -4.50 -24.84 -12.45
C HIS A 127 -3.32 -24.51 -13.38
N VAL A 128 -2.15 -24.15 -12.83
CA VAL A 128 -0.98 -23.67 -13.61
C VAL A 128 -0.36 -24.76 -14.52
N ASP A 129 -0.60 -26.04 -14.23
CA ASP A 129 -0.08 -27.18 -15.03
C ASP A 129 -0.84 -27.42 -16.35
N ASP A 130 -1.98 -26.77 -16.57
CA ASP A 130 -2.67 -26.82 -17.87
C ASP A 130 -2.09 -25.74 -18.81
N SER A 131 -1.36 -26.20 -19.83
CA SER A 131 -0.66 -25.39 -20.84
C SER A 131 -1.50 -24.39 -21.65
N GLU A 132 -2.81 -24.26 -21.37
CA GLU A 132 -3.71 -23.26 -21.96
C GLU A 132 -4.01 -22.07 -21.03
N VAL A 133 -3.60 -22.10 -19.76
CA VAL A 133 -3.91 -21.05 -18.79
C VAL A 133 -2.97 -19.86 -19.01
N GLY A 134 -3.55 -18.69 -19.27
CA GLY A 134 -2.82 -17.44 -19.42
C GLY A 134 -2.08 -17.01 -18.15
N GLU A 135 -1.37 -15.89 -18.23
CA GLU A 135 -0.60 -15.31 -17.12
C GLU A 135 -1.45 -15.12 -15.84
N THR A 136 -0.87 -15.45 -14.68
CA THR A 136 -1.56 -15.32 -13.39
C THR A 136 -1.81 -13.84 -13.03
N PHE A 137 -2.79 -13.60 -12.15
CA PHE A 137 -3.18 -12.23 -11.81
C PHE A 137 -2.03 -11.37 -11.26
N PHE A 138 -1.17 -11.93 -10.39
CA PHE A 138 -0.10 -11.13 -9.78
C PHE A 138 1.12 -11.04 -10.70
N ASP A 139 1.37 -12.02 -11.56
CA ASP A 139 2.42 -11.92 -12.59
C ASP A 139 2.08 -10.81 -13.59
N PHE A 140 0.83 -10.80 -14.10
CA PHE A 140 0.33 -9.73 -14.97
C PHE A 140 0.46 -8.36 -14.30
N SER A 141 0.03 -8.27 -13.03
CA SER A 141 0.07 -7.03 -12.27
C SER A 141 1.51 -6.55 -12.04
N TYR A 142 2.44 -7.47 -11.78
CA TYR A 142 3.86 -7.16 -11.64
C TYR A 142 4.46 -6.65 -12.95
N HIS A 143 4.23 -7.33 -14.08
CA HIS A 143 4.75 -6.89 -15.38
C HIS A 143 4.21 -5.51 -15.77
N ASN A 144 2.93 -5.24 -15.56
CA ASN A 144 2.36 -3.92 -15.81
C ASN A 144 3.03 -2.83 -14.95
N MET A 145 3.22 -3.07 -13.66
CA MET A 145 3.88 -2.13 -12.76
C MET A 145 5.35 -1.92 -13.11
N ALA A 146 6.07 -2.98 -13.51
CA ALA A 146 7.46 -2.91 -13.94
C ALA A 146 7.62 -2.09 -15.23
N GLU A 147 6.74 -2.27 -16.20
CA GLU A 147 6.71 -1.49 -17.44
C GLU A 147 6.43 -0.01 -17.15
N ARG A 148 5.41 0.29 -16.34
CA ARG A 148 5.10 1.67 -15.94
C ARG A 148 6.27 2.32 -15.21
N TRP A 149 6.92 1.60 -14.30
CA TRP A 149 8.09 2.12 -13.59
C TRP A 149 9.24 2.43 -14.55
N LYS A 150 9.49 1.56 -15.53
CA LYS A 150 10.49 1.80 -16.59
C LYS A 150 10.18 3.08 -17.37
N LEU A 151 8.95 3.22 -17.90
CA LEU A 151 8.53 4.40 -18.68
C LEU A 151 8.62 5.70 -17.88
N LEU A 152 8.27 5.64 -16.59
CA LEU A 152 8.36 6.81 -15.72
C LEU A 152 9.82 7.24 -15.51
N ARG A 153 10.73 6.30 -15.23
CA ARG A 153 12.16 6.60 -15.06
C ARG A 153 12.75 7.20 -16.33
N GLU A 154 12.44 6.62 -17.49
CA GLU A 154 12.87 7.16 -18.79
C GLU A 154 12.39 8.61 -18.97
N ALA A 155 11.12 8.93 -18.69
CA ALA A 155 10.63 10.30 -18.81
C ALA A 155 11.27 11.28 -17.81
N VAL A 156 11.56 10.84 -16.58
CA VAL A 156 12.28 11.64 -15.58
C VAL A 156 13.71 11.94 -16.04
N GLU A 157 14.41 10.93 -16.58
CA GLU A 157 15.76 11.10 -17.14
C GLU A 157 15.76 12.10 -18.32
N HIS A 158 14.82 11.98 -19.25
CA HIS A 158 14.71 12.88 -20.41
C HIS A 158 14.37 14.32 -20.03
N SER A 159 13.56 14.52 -18.98
CA SER A 159 13.18 15.86 -18.51
C SER A 159 14.30 16.58 -17.75
N GLY A 160 15.41 15.90 -17.45
CA GLY A 160 16.51 16.48 -16.66
C GLY A 160 16.15 16.76 -15.19
N ILE A 161 14.97 16.34 -14.74
CA ILE A 161 14.48 16.48 -13.36
C ILE A 161 15.15 15.39 -12.51
N GLY A 162 16.46 15.51 -12.29
CA GLY A 162 17.23 14.58 -11.46
C GLY A 162 17.00 14.75 -9.96
N GLY A 163 17.38 13.72 -9.20
CA GLY A 163 17.23 13.51 -7.73
C GLY A 163 17.49 14.68 -6.77
N LYS A 164 18.06 15.81 -7.21
CA LYS A 164 18.22 17.04 -6.41
C LYS A 164 16.89 17.69 -6.01
N HIS A 165 15.79 17.33 -6.66
CA HIS A 165 14.44 17.81 -6.32
C HIS A 165 13.66 16.85 -5.44
N PHE A 166 14.20 15.69 -5.13
CA PHE A 166 13.48 14.67 -4.41
C PHE A 166 14.10 14.59 -3.00
N GLY A 167 13.62 15.48 -2.07
CA GLY A 167 13.95 15.63 -0.61
C GLY A 167 12.76 16.18 0.26
N VAL A 168 12.55 15.70 1.52
CA VAL A 168 11.27 15.42 2.31
C VAL A 168 10.39 16.64 2.66
N GLY A 169 10.30 17.63 1.77
CA GLY A 169 9.52 18.86 1.90
C GLY A 169 8.81 19.24 0.59
N PRO A 170 8.51 20.53 0.32
CA PRO A 170 7.77 21.00 -0.88
C PRO A 170 8.44 20.68 -2.23
N LYS A 171 9.54 19.93 -2.20
CA LYS A 171 10.33 19.49 -3.34
C LYS A 171 9.86 18.12 -3.88
N TYR A 172 9.26 17.26 -3.05
CA TYR A 172 8.72 15.97 -3.53
C TYR A 172 7.26 16.05 -3.94
N VAL A 173 6.91 15.20 -4.90
CA VAL A 173 5.53 14.83 -5.24
C VAL A 173 5.38 13.32 -5.24
N ARG A 174 4.20 12.82 -4.89
CA ARG A 174 3.83 11.42 -5.05
C ARG A 174 3.02 11.26 -6.33
N ILE A 175 3.53 10.46 -7.26
CA ILE A 175 2.85 10.13 -8.52
C ILE A 175 2.17 8.77 -8.36
N SER A 176 0.90 8.66 -8.77
CA SER A 176 0.20 7.39 -8.80
C SER A 176 0.56 6.63 -10.07
N MET A 177 1.07 5.40 -9.93
CA MET A 177 1.29 4.46 -11.04
C MET A 177 0.11 3.49 -11.23
N LEU A 178 -1.02 3.70 -10.55
CA LEU A 178 -2.17 2.79 -10.55
C LEU A 178 -3.41 3.34 -11.29
N ASP A 179 -3.26 4.45 -12.03
CA ASP A 179 -4.35 5.01 -12.83
C ASP A 179 -4.58 4.18 -14.11
N ARG A 180 -5.58 4.52 -14.92
CA ARG A 180 -5.79 3.95 -16.25
C ARG A 180 -4.60 4.24 -17.16
N ASP A 181 -4.31 3.33 -18.11
CA ASP A 181 -3.18 3.47 -19.03
C ASP A 181 -3.19 4.81 -19.77
N GLU A 182 -4.35 5.26 -20.24
CA GLU A 182 -4.50 6.55 -20.92
C GLU A 182 -3.99 7.73 -20.06
N ASN A 183 -4.34 7.74 -18.78
CA ASN A 183 -3.92 8.78 -17.84
C ASN A 183 -2.43 8.69 -17.56
N PHE A 184 -1.92 7.48 -17.30
CA PHE A 184 -0.51 7.23 -17.03
C PHE A 184 0.36 7.62 -18.23
N ILE A 185 0.03 7.15 -19.43
CA ILE A 185 0.76 7.46 -20.67
C ILE A 185 0.73 8.96 -20.96
N ARG A 186 -0.44 9.61 -20.77
CA ARG A 186 -0.55 11.07 -20.94
C ARG A 186 0.33 11.82 -19.94
N PHE A 187 0.41 11.35 -18.70
CA PHE A 187 1.29 11.92 -17.68
C PHE A 187 2.77 11.78 -18.07
N VAL A 188 3.22 10.57 -18.44
CA VAL A 188 4.61 10.31 -18.86
C VAL A 188 5.01 11.19 -20.04
N LYS A 189 4.14 11.28 -21.07
CA LYS A 189 4.36 12.16 -22.23
C LYS A 189 4.50 13.63 -21.87
N ARG A 190 3.75 14.11 -20.88
CA ARG A 190 3.86 15.50 -20.42
C ARG A 190 5.14 15.70 -19.63
N LEU A 191 5.45 14.76 -18.74
CA LEU A 191 6.65 14.80 -17.91
C LEU A 191 7.91 14.91 -18.78
N SER A 192 8.02 14.12 -19.85
CA SER A 192 9.16 14.16 -20.78
C SER A 192 9.30 15.48 -21.56
N THR A 193 8.29 16.36 -21.54
CA THR A 193 8.36 17.68 -22.19
C THR A 193 8.72 18.82 -21.24
N ILE A 194 8.74 18.55 -19.93
CA ILE A 194 9.18 19.52 -18.94
C ILE A 194 10.70 19.69 -19.08
N ARG A 195 11.16 20.94 -19.09
CA ARG A 195 12.57 21.34 -19.15
C ARG A 195 12.96 22.04 -17.85
#